data_AF-A0A1E4TMP0-F1
#
_entry.id   AF-A0A1E4TMP0-F1
#
_cell.length_a   1.000
_cell.length_b   1.000
_cell.length_c   1.000
_cell.angle_alpha   90.00
_cell.angle_beta   90.00
_cell.angle_gamma   90.00
#
_symmetry.space_group_name_H-M   'P 1'
#
loop_
_entity.id
_entity.type
_entity.pdbx_description
1 polymer ?
#
loop_
_entity_poly.entity_id
_entity_poly.type
_entity_poly.pdbx_seq_one_letter_code
_entity_poly.pdbx_strand_id
1 'polypeptide(L)'
;KNVIRSILTEVKNLEINNHNKGTNTEYQLYDLFAKMIKERKDSAAEYMKKGNPDRFHQLGLNELRECDYIEKYLNILNLASDEEVDANVKKIVQDLKAQSKDEKIKVQDIYKNIPMKSIEKDWNCSKSQVKESVNRVLNELS
;
A
#
# COMPACT_ATOMS: atom_id res chain seq x y z
N LYS A 1 -5.32 -20.24 11.81
CA LYS A 1 -4.34 -21.25 11.31
C LYS A 1 -4.07 -21.15 9.80
N ASN A 2 -4.98 -20.65 8.96
CA ASN A 2 -4.76 -20.61 7.50
C ASN A 2 -4.01 -19.37 6.99
N VAL A 3 -4.17 -18.20 7.64
CA VAL A 3 -3.54 -16.95 7.22
C VAL A 3 -2.02 -17.06 7.08
N ILE A 4 -1.33 -17.59 8.11
CA ILE A 4 0.14 -17.75 8.07
C ILE A 4 0.56 -18.68 6.91
N ARG A 5 -0.19 -19.74 6.62
CA ARG A 5 0.12 -20.61 5.47
C ARG A 5 -0.08 -19.87 4.14
N SER A 6 -1.15 -19.09 4.02
CA SER A 6 -1.39 -18.22 2.85
C SER A 6 -0.24 -17.23 2.66
N ILE A 7 0.19 -16.54 3.72
CA ILE A 7 1.36 -15.63 3.69
C ILE A 7 2.60 -16.37 3.19
N LEU A 8 2.93 -17.54 3.76
CA LEU A 8 4.11 -18.30 3.34
C LEU A 8 4.03 -18.75 1.88
N THR A 9 2.85 -19.14 1.40
CA THR A 9 2.62 -19.48 0.00
C THR A 9 2.85 -18.27 -0.91
N GLU A 10 2.30 -17.11 -0.56
CA GLU A 10 2.47 -15.88 -1.33
C GLU A 10 3.92 -15.40 -1.36
N VAL A 11 4.63 -15.46 -0.23
CA VAL A 11 6.07 -15.15 -0.16
C VAL A 11 6.87 -16.10 -1.06
N LYS A 12 6.57 -17.40 -1.02
CA LYS A 12 7.23 -18.37 -1.91
C LYS A 12 6.93 -18.11 -3.38
N ASN A 13 5.70 -17.73 -3.72
CA ASN A 13 5.33 -17.35 -5.09
C ASN A 13 6.10 -16.11 -5.54
N LEU A 14 6.27 -15.12 -4.65
CA LEU A 14 7.09 -13.94 -4.91
C LEU A 14 8.56 -14.33 -5.19
N GLU A 15 9.15 -15.23 -4.41
CA GLU A 15 10.52 -15.74 -4.63
C GLU A 15 10.67 -16.40 -6.02
N ILE A 16 9.70 -17.24 -6.40
CA ILE A 16 9.66 -17.90 -7.70
C ILE A 16 9.58 -16.87 -8.83
N ASN A 17 8.71 -15.88 -8.70
CA ASN A 17 8.55 -14.80 -9.69
C ASN A 17 9.81 -13.95 -9.83
N ASN A 18 10.57 -13.80 -8.74
CA ASN A 18 11.88 -13.14 -8.73
C ASN A 18 13.02 -14.06 -9.22
N HIS A 19 12.70 -15.21 -9.82
CA HIS A 19 13.64 -16.23 -10.29
C HIS A 19 14.60 -16.74 -9.20
N ASN A 20 14.15 -16.79 -7.94
CA ASN A 20 14.96 -17.17 -6.78
C ASN A 20 16.27 -16.38 -6.68
N LYS A 21 16.31 -15.12 -7.16
CA LYS A 21 17.53 -14.29 -7.18
C LYS A 21 17.99 -13.77 -5.80
N GLY A 22 17.49 -14.35 -4.71
CA GLY A 22 17.86 -14.01 -3.33
C GLY A 22 16.64 -13.79 -2.43
N THR A 23 16.91 -13.37 -1.19
CA THR A 23 15.89 -12.99 -0.20
C THR A 23 15.11 -11.77 -0.69
N ASN A 24 13.78 -11.79 -0.56
CA ASN A 24 12.93 -10.65 -0.89
C ASN A 24 13.31 -9.43 -0.02
N THR A 25 13.35 -8.24 -0.63
CA THR A 25 13.59 -7.00 0.11
C THR A 25 12.35 -6.61 0.92
N GLU A 26 12.53 -5.79 1.95
CA GLU A 26 11.42 -5.31 2.78
C GLU A 26 10.39 -4.53 1.95
N TYR A 27 10.81 -3.80 0.91
CA TYR A 27 9.92 -3.10 -0.03
C TYR A 27 9.06 -4.07 -0.85
N GLN A 28 9.63 -5.20 -1.28
CA GLN A 28 8.88 -6.24 -2.00
C GLN A 28 7.88 -6.94 -1.07
N LEU A 29 8.26 -7.17 0.19
CA LEU A 29 7.37 -7.73 1.20
C LEU A 29 6.23 -6.76 1.55
N TYR A 30 6.52 -5.47 1.64
CA TYR A 30 5.52 -4.43 1.81
C TYR A 30 4.49 -4.48 0.67
N ASP A 31 4.95 -4.45 -0.59
CA ASP A 31 4.07 -4.50 -1.76
C ASP A 31 3.20 -5.76 -1.78
N LEU A 32 3.76 -6.90 -1.37
CA LEU A 32 3.01 -8.16 -1.25
C LEU A 32 1.93 -8.08 -0.17
N PHE A 33 2.28 -7.65 1.04
CA PHE A 33 1.35 -7.58 2.15
C PHE A 33 0.26 -6.53 1.92
N ALA A 34 0.60 -5.36 1.38
CA ALA A 34 -0.36 -4.34 0.98
C ALA A 34 -1.36 -4.90 -0.05
N LYS A 35 -0.87 -5.62 -1.06
CA LYS A 35 -1.71 -6.31 -2.05
C LYS A 35 -2.65 -7.33 -1.37
N MET A 36 -2.11 -8.19 -0.50
CA MET A 36 -2.90 -9.21 0.20
C MET A 36 -4.00 -8.62 1.09
N ILE A 37 -3.73 -7.47 1.73
CA ILE A 37 -4.73 -6.71 2.51
C ILE A 37 -5.80 -6.15 1.58
N LYS A 38 -5.40 -5.55 0.46
CA LYS A 38 -6.33 -4.98 -0.52
C LYS A 38 -7.28 -6.03 -1.08
N GLU A 39 -6.76 -7.19 -1.51
CA GLU A 39 -7.57 -8.29 -2.05
C GLU A 39 -8.61 -8.79 -1.04
N ARG A 40 -8.25 -8.87 0.25
CA ARG A 40 -9.18 -9.24 1.33
C ARG A 40 -10.23 -8.17 1.61
N LYS A 41 -9.84 -6.90 1.60
CA LYS A 41 -10.78 -5.77 1.73
C LYS A 41 -11.77 -5.74 0.56
N ASP A 42 -11.29 -5.94 -0.66
CA ASP A 42 -12.12 -6.01 -1.87
C ASP A 42 -13.08 -7.23 -1.82
N SER A 43 -12.58 -8.40 -1.42
CA SER A 43 -13.38 -9.62 -1.21
C SER A 43 -14.45 -9.43 -0.13
N ALA A 44 -14.09 -8.83 1.01
CA ALA A 44 -15.02 -8.54 2.10
C ALA A 44 -16.14 -7.59 1.66
N ALA A 45 -15.80 -6.54 0.92
CA ALA A 45 -16.78 -5.59 0.39
C ALA A 45 -17.80 -6.29 -0.53
N GLU A 46 -17.35 -7.25 -1.36
CA GLU A 46 -18.24 -8.05 -2.20
C GLU A 46 -19.17 -8.93 -1.38
N TYR A 47 -18.63 -9.66 -0.39
CA TYR A 47 -19.41 -10.55 0.46
C TYR A 47 -20.42 -9.83 1.34
N MET A 48 -20.13 -8.60 1.76
CA MET A 48 -20.98 -7.79 2.63
C MET A 48 -21.94 -6.87 1.88
N LYS A 49 -22.12 -7.06 0.57
CA LYS A 49 -23.14 -6.32 -0.19
C LYS A 49 -24.56 -6.58 0.34
N LYS A 50 -25.36 -5.52 0.37
CA LYS A 50 -26.78 -5.60 0.73
C LYS A 50 -27.50 -6.63 -0.13
N GLY A 51 -28.25 -7.52 0.51
CA GLY A 51 -29.00 -8.59 -0.15
C GLY A 51 -28.27 -9.94 -0.16
N ASN A 52 -26.99 -9.99 0.24
CA ASN A 52 -26.30 -11.25 0.42
C ASN A 52 -26.80 -12.00 1.66
N PRO A 53 -26.84 -13.35 1.63
CA PRO A 53 -27.10 -14.16 2.83
C PRO A 53 -26.11 -13.89 3.97
N ASP A 54 -26.54 -14.10 5.22
CA ASP A 54 -25.71 -13.92 6.43
C ASP A 54 -24.40 -14.70 6.39
N ARG A 55 -24.40 -15.89 5.77
CA ARG A 55 -23.18 -16.71 5.61
C ARG A 55 -22.10 -15.96 4.83
N PHE A 56 -22.46 -15.16 3.83
CA PHE A 56 -21.49 -14.35 3.08
C PHE A 56 -20.99 -13.18 3.93
N HIS A 57 -21.86 -12.50 4.67
CA HIS A 57 -21.42 -11.47 5.62
C HIS A 57 -20.40 -12.02 6.62
N GLN A 58 -20.62 -13.24 7.12
CA GLN A 58 -19.67 -13.92 8.00
C GLN A 58 -18.32 -14.22 7.31
N LEU A 59 -18.32 -14.55 6.02
CA LEU A 59 -17.09 -14.70 5.23
C LEU A 59 -16.37 -13.36 5.09
N GLY A 60 -17.07 -12.27 4.76
CA GLY A 60 -16.47 -10.94 4.70
C GLY A 60 -15.85 -10.50 6.03
N LEU A 61 -16.52 -10.75 7.16
CA LEU A 61 -15.96 -10.51 8.49
C LEU A 61 -14.76 -11.42 8.83
N ASN A 62 -14.65 -12.59 8.21
CA ASN A 62 -13.45 -13.41 8.34
C ASN A 62 -12.29 -12.79 7.55
N GLU A 63 -12.51 -12.37 6.30
CA GLU A 63 -11.51 -11.71 5.45
C GLU A 63 -10.93 -10.46 6.12
N LEU A 64 -11.79 -9.61 6.69
CA LEU A 64 -11.34 -8.42 7.44
C LEU A 64 -10.49 -8.79 8.66
N ARG A 65 -10.86 -9.84 9.39
CA ARG A 65 -10.04 -10.34 10.50
C ARG A 65 -8.70 -10.91 10.05
N GLU A 66 -8.59 -11.42 8.83
CA GLU A 66 -7.31 -11.86 8.28
C GLU A 66 -6.38 -10.68 7.98
N CYS A 67 -6.92 -9.52 7.58
CA CYS A 67 -6.15 -8.29 7.39
C CYS A 67 -5.39 -7.92 8.67
N ASP A 68 -6.03 -7.98 9.84
CA ASP A 68 -5.39 -7.67 11.14
C ASP A 68 -4.13 -8.51 11.40
N TYR A 69 -4.07 -9.74 10.89
CA TYR A 69 -2.88 -10.59 11.01
C TYR A 69 -1.79 -10.18 10.04
N ILE A 70 -2.14 -9.79 8.81
CA ILE A 70 -1.17 -9.37 7.79
C ILE A 70 -0.60 -8.00 8.16
N GLU A 71 -1.42 -7.08 8.64
CA GLU A 71 -1.02 -5.75 9.12
C GLU A 71 0.03 -5.83 10.23
N LYS A 72 -0.06 -6.83 11.13
CA LYS A 72 0.99 -7.08 12.14
C LYS A 72 2.35 -7.37 11.50
N TYR A 73 2.40 -8.13 10.42
CA TYR A 73 3.67 -8.41 9.73
C TYR A 73 4.16 -7.21 8.92
N LEU A 74 3.25 -6.46 8.31
CA LEU A 74 3.58 -5.22 7.60
C LEU A 74 4.21 -4.20 8.56
N ASN A 75 3.64 -4.01 9.74
CA ASN A 75 4.15 -3.07 10.76
C ASN A 75 5.47 -3.48 11.42
N ILE A 76 5.93 -4.72 11.22
CA ILE A 76 7.24 -5.19 11.68
C ILE A 76 8.33 -4.85 10.66
N LEU A 77 7.96 -4.59 9.41
CA LEU A 77 8.92 -4.16 8.40
C LEU A 77 9.44 -2.77 8.79
N ASN A 78 10.76 -2.58 8.71
CA ASN A 78 11.41 -1.34 9.10
C ASN A 78 11.34 -0.29 7.97
N LEU A 79 10.13 0.01 7.50
CA LEU A 79 9.84 1.02 6.47
C LEU A 79 9.25 2.28 7.10
N ALA A 80 9.27 3.38 6.34
CA ALA A 80 8.48 4.55 6.66
C ALA A 80 6.98 4.22 6.70
N SER A 81 6.29 4.80 7.67
CA SER A 81 4.84 4.75 7.79
C SER A 81 4.16 5.52 6.66
N ASP A 82 2.88 5.21 6.43
CA ASP A 82 2.07 5.93 5.44
C ASP A 82 1.98 7.43 5.76
N GLU A 83 1.91 7.78 7.04
CA GLU A 83 1.87 9.17 7.50
C GLU A 83 3.17 9.92 7.19
N GLU A 84 4.32 9.26 7.32
CA GLU A 84 5.63 9.84 7.00
C GLU A 84 5.77 10.07 5.49
N VAL A 85 5.34 9.10 4.67
CA VAL A 85 5.34 9.25 3.22
C VAL A 85 4.37 10.36 2.80
N ASP A 86 3.17 10.41 3.39
CA ASP A 86 2.18 11.46 3.15
C ASP A 86 2.71 12.84 3.53
N ALA A 87 3.46 12.97 4.63
CA ALA A 87 4.09 14.23 5.01
C ALA A 87 5.13 14.69 3.98
N ASN A 88 5.94 13.77 3.43
CA ASN A 88 6.90 14.09 2.37
C ASN A 88 6.20 14.53 1.08
N VAL A 89 5.14 13.83 0.67
CA VAL A 89 4.34 14.20 -0.49
C VAL A 89 3.64 15.55 -0.28
N LYS A 90 3.05 15.80 0.90
CA LYS A 90 2.40 17.09 1.24
C LYS A 90 3.37 18.26 1.11
N LYS A 91 4.62 18.12 1.55
CA LYS A 91 5.66 19.16 1.37
C LYS A 91 5.89 19.47 -0.10
N ILE A 92 6.07 18.45 -0.94
CA ILE A 92 6.24 18.64 -2.40
C ILE A 92 5.04 19.37 -3.01
N VAL A 93 3.82 18.97 -2.63
CA VAL A 93 2.58 19.60 -3.12
C VAL A 93 2.51 21.07 -2.69
N GLN A 94 2.87 21.39 -1.45
CA GLN A 94 2.91 22.76 -0.95
C GLN A 94 3.95 23.62 -1.69
N ASP A 95 5.15 23.08 -1.90
CA ASP A 95 6.21 23.76 -2.64
C ASP A 95 5.80 24.06 -4.09
N LEU A 96 5.12 23.11 -4.74
CA LEU A 96 4.58 23.30 -6.10
C LEU A 96 3.48 24.38 -6.15
N LYS A 97 2.59 24.42 -5.15
CA LYS A 97 1.55 25.46 -4.98
C LYS A 97 2.17 26.84 -4.73
N ALA A 98 3.29 26.91 -4.00
CA ALA A 98 3.97 28.17 -3.74
C ALA A 98 4.67 28.71 -5.01
N GLN A 99 5.22 27.82 -5.84
CA GLN A 99 5.93 28.17 -7.07
C GLN A 99 4.98 28.47 -8.25
N SER A 100 3.87 27.74 -8.32
CA SER A 100 2.89 27.86 -9.39
C SER A 100 1.70 28.66 -8.87
N LYS A 101 1.42 29.84 -9.43
CA LYS A 101 0.20 30.62 -9.13
C LYS A 101 -1.11 29.90 -9.53
N ASP A 102 -1.02 28.66 -10.00
CA ASP A 102 -2.14 27.81 -10.37
C ASP A 102 -2.70 27.08 -9.15
N GLU A 103 -4.03 27.11 -9.04
CA GLU A 103 -4.76 26.45 -7.95
C GLU A 103 -4.76 24.91 -8.09
N LYS A 104 -4.56 24.39 -9.32
CA LYS A 104 -4.61 22.96 -9.64
C LYS A 104 -3.24 22.36 -9.93
N ILE A 105 -2.71 21.60 -8.97
CA ILE A 105 -1.49 20.81 -9.16
C ILE A 105 -1.81 19.57 -9.99
N LYS A 106 -1.00 19.31 -11.03
CA LYS A 106 -1.09 18.07 -11.80
C LYS A 106 -0.27 16.97 -11.13
N VAL A 107 -0.82 15.77 -11.09
CA VAL A 107 -0.16 14.55 -10.59
C VAL A 107 1.25 14.35 -11.19
N GLN A 108 1.40 14.63 -12.49
CA GLN A 108 2.68 14.50 -13.18
C GLN A 108 3.77 15.40 -12.60
N ASP A 109 3.42 16.59 -12.13
CA ASP A 109 4.38 17.55 -11.58
C ASP A 109 4.83 17.14 -10.18
N ILE A 110 3.97 16.46 -9.41
CA ILE A 110 4.34 15.82 -8.14
C ILE A 110 5.38 14.72 -8.40
N TYR A 111 5.10 13.78 -9.30
CA TYR A 111 6.03 12.67 -9.58
C TYR A 111 7.39 13.12 -10.13
N LYS A 112 7.47 14.24 -10.85
CA LYS A 112 8.76 14.82 -11.31
C LYS A 112 9.64 15.27 -10.15
N ASN A 113 9.04 15.66 -9.02
CA ASN A 113 9.73 16.14 -7.83
C ASN A 113 9.98 15.03 -6.80
N ILE A 114 9.51 13.80 -7.06
CA ILE A 114 9.77 12.64 -6.21
C ILE A 114 10.98 11.86 -6.78
N PRO A 115 11.97 11.49 -5.96
CA PRO A 115 13.13 10.71 -6.40
C PRO A 115 12.76 9.22 -6.64
N MET A 116 11.88 8.94 -7.60
CA MET A 116 11.31 7.60 -7.84
C MET A 116 12.35 6.49 -8.10
N LYS A 117 13.56 6.84 -8.55
CA LYS A 117 14.64 5.87 -8.81
C LYS A 117 15.36 5.43 -7.54
N SER A 118 15.42 6.28 -6.52
CA SER A 118 16.13 6.08 -5.26
C SER A 118 15.21 6.08 -4.05
N ILE A 119 13.89 6.03 -4.27
CA ILE A 119 12.86 6.19 -3.22
C ILE A 119 12.99 5.21 -2.05
N GLU A 120 13.37 3.97 -2.36
CA GLU A 120 13.64 2.92 -1.37
C GLU A 120 14.75 3.36 -0.41
N LYS A 121 15.80 4.00 -0.91
CA LYS A 121 16.89 4.51 -0.07
C LYS A 121 16.57 5.86 0.57
N ASP A 122 15.95 6.76 -0.18
CA ASP A 122 15.80 8.16 0.21
C ASP A 122 14.69 8.32 1.24
N TRP A 123 13.58 7.60 1.08
CA TRP A 123 12.38 7.71 1.92
C TRP A 123 12.09 6.43 2.70
N ASN A 124 12.91 5.39 2.56
CA ASN A 124 12.73 4.10 3.23
C ASN A 124 11.32 3.50 2.99
N CYS A 125 10.79 3.66 1.77
CA CYS A 125 9.44 3.24 1.41
C CYS A 125 9.39 2.59 0.02
N SER A 126 8.32 1.84 -0.23
CA SER A 126 8.14 1.23 -1.55
C SER A 126 7.59 2.22 -2.58
N LYS A 127 7.81 1.94 -3.86
CA LYS A 127 7.23 2.75 -4.95
C LYS A 127 5.70 2.69 -4.96
N SER A 128 5.09 1.60 -4.50
CA SER A 128 3.64 1.48 -4.44
C SER A 128 3.08 2.38 -3.33
N GLN A 129 3.74 2.39 -2.17
CA GLN A 129 3.38 3.24 -1.03
C GLN A 129 3.34 4.73 -1.42
N VAL A 130 4.34 5.20 -2.17
CA VAL A 130 4.35 6.59 -2.66
C VAL A 130 3.20 6.88 -3.62
N LYS A 131 2.85 5.96 -4.51
CA LYS A 131 1.72 6.18 -5.44
C LYS A 131 0.40 6.29 -4.68
N GLU A 132 0.20 5.45 -3.68
CA GLU A 132 -0.98 5.49 -2.82
C GLU A 132 -1.03 6.79 -2.01
N SER A 133 0.11 7.19 -1.45
CA SER A 133 0.28 8.47 -0.75
C SER A 133 -0.08 9.68 -1.63
N VAL A 134 0.42 9.74 -2.87
CA VAL A 134 0.07 10.81 -3.83
C VAL A 134 -1.44 10.89 -4.05
N ASN A 135 -2.12 9.74 -4.20
CA ASN A 135 -3.58 9.72 -4.35
C ASN A 135 -4.30 10.20 -3.09
N ARG A 136 -3.88 9.74 -1.89
CA ARG A 136 -4.47 10.17 -0.61
C ARG A 136 -4.34 11.69 -0.43
N VAL A 137 -3.12 12.21 -0.57
CA VAL A 137 -2.82 13.64 -0.38
C VAL A 137 -3.61 14.51 -1.36
N LEU A 138 -3.74 14.08 -2.62
CA LEU A 138 -4.53 14.83 -3.60
C LEU A 138 -6.03 14.82 -3.30
N ASN A 139 -6.57 13.68 -2.85
CA ASN A 139 -7.97 13.58 -2.45
C ASN A 139 -8.29 14.41 -1.21
N GLU A 140 -7.35 14.55 -0.27
CA GLU A 140 -7.50 15.43 0.91
C GLU A 140 -7.49 16.93 0.58
N LEU A 141 -6.80 17.30 -0.51
CA LEU A 141 -6.60 18.69 -0.91
C LEU A 141 -7.53 19.16 -2.04
N SER A 142 -8.40 18.28 -2.54
CA SER A 142 -9.42 18.56 -3.56
C SER A 142 -10.75 18.91 -2.91
#